data_AF-A0A536V4Q5-F1
#
_entry.id   AF-A0A536V4Q5-F1
#
_cell.length_a   1.000
_cell.length_b   1.000
_cell.length_c   1.000
_cell.angle_alpha   90.00
_cell.angle_beta   90.00
_cell.angle_gamma   90.00
#
_symmetry.space_group_name_H-M   'P 1'
#
loop_
_entity.id
_entity.type
_entity.pdbx_description
1 polymer ?
#
loop_
_entity_poly.entity_id
_entity_poly.type
_entity_poly.pdbx_seq_one_letter_code
_entity_poly.pdbx_strand_id
1 'polypeptide(L)'
;MSPTQSGAKPYYYVPQPSYWPITGSAALLLMATGAASWFNAYAFGPWLVLAGFVILLTMFGPWLVLAGFVILLTMMFGWFGTVIAESEHRLYNKKVDLSFRWGMSWFIFSEVMFFGAFFGALFYVRNMSVPDLGGLDAKLLWPDYIPAWPTNGPYSKDPFTPMSAIGIP
;
A
#
# COMPACT_ATOMS: atom_id res chain seq x y z
N MET A 1 7.22 -35.45 -25.27
CA MET A 1 8.50 -34.86 -25.69
C MET A 1 8.22 -33.44 -26.13
N SER A 2 8.54 -32.46 -25.29
CA SER A 2 8.24 -31.04 -25.56
C SER A 2 9.20 -30.53 -26.64
N PRO A 3 8.73 -29.83 -27.69
CA PRO A 3 9.63 -29.30 -28.70
C PRO A 3 10.59 -28.31 -28.03
N THR A 4 11.88 -28.60 -28.19
CA THR A 4 12.98 -27.69 -27.88
C THR A 4 12.78 -26.44 -28.73
N GLN A 5 12.44 -25.32 -28.08
CA GLN A 5 12.40 -24.02 -28.75
C GLN A 5 13.81 -23.72 -29.26
N SER A 6 13.98 -23.83 -30.58
CA SER A 6 15.21 -23.45 -31.28
C SER A 6 15.46 -21.96 -31.03
N GLY A 7 16.51 -21.65 -30.24
CA GLY A 7 16.90 -20.28 -29.87
C GLY A 7 16.97 -19.99 -28.37
N ALA A 8 16.43 -20.86 -27.49
CA ALA A 8 16.45 -20.62 -26.05
C ALA A 8 17.81 -20.96 -25.43
N LYS A 9 18.50 -19.96 -24.87
CA LYS A 9 19.76 -20.14 -24.13
C LYS A 9 19.56 -21.11 -22.94
N PRO A 10 20.48 -22.06 -22.68
CA PRO A 10 20.30 -23.10 -21.65
C PRO A 10 20.33 -22.57 -20.21
N TYR A 11 20.85 -21.35 -20.03
CA TYR A 11 20.99 -20.67 -18.73
C TYR A 11 19.84 -19.70 -18.45
N TYR A 12 19.66 -19.39 -17.16
CA TYR A 12 18.67 -18.42 -16.69
C TYR A 12 19.02 -17.01 -17.21
N TYR A 13 18.02 -16.23 -17.61
CA TYR A 13 18.25 -14.87 -18.09
C TYR A 13 18.72 -13.97 -16.93
N VAL A 14 19.85 -13.29 -17.11
CA VAL A 14 20.38 -12.30 -16.17
C VAL A 14 20.19 -10.92 -16.81
N PRO A 15 19.32 -10.07 -16.24
CA PRO A 15 19.10 -8.72 -16.76
C PRO A 15 20.35 -7.84 -16.64
N GLN A 16 20.44 -6.83 -17.50
CA GLN A 16 21.43 -5.77 -17.35
C GLN A 16 21.07 -4.87 -16.15
N PRO A 17 22.06 -4.16 -15.55
CA PRO A 17 21.79 -3.22 -14.46
C PRO A 17 20.70 -2.21 -14.84
N SER A 18 19.70 -2.04 -13.98
CA SER A 18 18.57 -1.13 -14.19
C SER A 18 18.53 -0.05 -13.12
N TYR A 19 18.20 1.18 -13.53
CA TYR A 19 18.01 2.32 -12.63
C TYR A 19 16.57 2.40 -12.08
N TRP A 20 15.63 1.63 -12.61
CA TRP A 20 14.24 1.66 -12.17
C TRP A 20 14.06 1.42 -10.65
N PRO A 21 14.79 0.47 -10.00
CA PRO A 21 14.67 0.24 -8.55
C PRO A 21 15.02 1.46 -7.68
N ILE A 22 16.03 2.26 -8.05
CA ILE A 22 16.40 3.45 -7.27
C ILE A 22 15.36 4.56 -7.46
N THR A 23 14.82 4.71 -8.68
CA THR A 23 13.74 5.68 -8.95
C THR A 23 12.45 5.33 -8.20
N GLY A 24 12.10 4.03 -8.12
CA GLY A 24 10.95 3.56 -7.34
C GLY A 24 11.15 3.78 -5.83
N SER A 25 12.34 3.50 -5.31
CA SER A 25 12.67 3.77 -3.90
C SER A 25 12.55 5.26 -3.54
N ALA A 26 13.05 6.15 -4.41
CA ALA A 26 12.93 7.59 -4.21
C ALA A 26 11.47 8.06 -4.27
N ALA A 27 10.66 7.51 -5.19
CA ALA A 27 9.23 7.81 -5.29
C ALA A 27 8.48 7.42 -4.01
N LEU A 28 8.71 6.19 -3.51
CA LEU A 28 8.10 5.70 -2.28
C LEU A 28 8.53 6.50 -1.05
N LEU A 29 9.80 6.91 -0.97
CA LEU A 29 10.29 7.78 0.11
C LEU A 29 9.57 9.13 0.11
N LEU A 30 9.43 9.77 -1.05
CA LEU A 30 8.71 11.04 -1.19
C LEU A 30 7.23 10.89 -0.79
N MET A 31 6.56 9.82 -1.20
CA MET A 31 5.18 9.56 -0.82
C MET A 31 5.02 9.31 0.68
N ALA A 32 5.88 8.48 1.28
CA ALA A 32 5.80 8.16 2.71
C ALA A 32 6.10 9.39 3.59
N THR A 33 7.13 10.15 3.26
CA THR A 33 7.48 11.38 3.97
C THR A 33 6.44 12.48 3.77
N GLY A 34 5.89 12.62 2.57
CA GLY A 34 4.79 13.56 2.28
C GLY A 34 3.50 13.21 3.01
N ALA A 35 3.14 11.93 3.09
CA ALA A 35 1.97 11.48 3.84
C ALA A 35 2.16 11.68 5.35
N ALA A 36 3.34 11.36 5.88
CA ALA A 36 3.66 11.58 7.29
C ALA A 36 3.63 13.08 7.65
N SER A 37 4.19 13.95 6.81
CA SER A 37 4.17 15.40 7.05
C SER A 37 2.77 15.99 6.93
N TRP A 38 1.95 15.50 5.98
CA TRP A 38 0.55 15.89 5.83
C TRP A 38 -0.23 15.59 7.11
N PHE A 39 -0.26 14.33 7.55
CA PHE A 39 -1.14 13.93 8.67
C PHE A 39 -0.75 14.52 10.03
N ASN A 40 0.53 14.88 10.21
CA ASN A 40 1.02 15.37 11.49
C ASN A 40 1.03 16.91 11.62
N ALA A 41 0.58 17.65 10.60
CA ALA A 41 0.47 19.12 10.62
C ALA A 41 1.66 19.85 11.28
N TYR A 42 2.90 19.40 11.00
CA TYR A 42 4.10 19.90 11.66
C TYR A 42 4.35 21.38 11.31
N ALA A 43 4.04 22.30 12.23
CA ALA A 43 4.49 23.68 12.22
C ALA A 43 5.88 23.78 12.87
N PHE A 44 6.94 23.39 12.14
CA PHE A 44 8.29 23.52 12.70
C PHE A 44 8.76 24.98 12.60
N GLY A 45 8.79 25.64 13.76
CA GLY A 45 9.25 27.01 13.98
C GLY A 45 10.78 27.20 13.89
N PRO A 46 11.27 28.40 14.26
CA PRO A 46 12.29 29.17 13.55
C PRO A 46 13.76 28.80 13.85
N TRP A 47 14.23 27.66 13.34
CA TRP A 47 15.67 27.41 13.11
C TRP A 47 15.89 26.63 11.80
N LEU A 48 15.19 27.05 10.76
CA LEU A 48 15.14 26.41 9.45
C LEU A 48 15.99 27.18 8.42
N VAL A 49 17.16 27.70 8.82
CA VAL A 49 18.07 28.42 7.89
C VAL A 49 19.01 27.47 7.14
N LEU A 50 18.93 26.16 7.41
CA LEU A 50 19.33 25.09 6.47
C LEU A 50 18.18 24.62 5.55
N ALA A 51 17.00 25.26 5.64
CA ALA A 51 15.75 24.68 5.16
C ALA A 51 15.27 25.18 3.81
N GLY A 52 16.17 25.50 2.88
CA GLY A 52 15.76 25.62 1.47
C GLY A 52 15.16 24.31 0.95
N PHE A 53 15.72 23.16 1.36
CA PHE A 53 15.25 21.85 0.92
C PHE A 53 14.06 21.34 1.74
N VAL A 54 14.04 21.58 3.06
CA VAL A 54 12.98 21.06 3.96
C VAL A 54 11.73 21.94 3.97
N ILE A 55 11.83 23.27 3.82
CA ILE A 55 10.63 24.15 3.69
C ILE A 55 9.90 23.87 2.37
N LEU A 56 10.63 23.53 1.30
CA LEU A 56 10.02 23.08 0.05
C LEU A 56 9.25 21.76 0.24
N LEU A 57 9.71 20.89 1.15
CA LEU A 57 9.05 19.63 1.47
C LEU A 57 7.87 19.80 2.45
N THR A 58 7.94 20.72 3.41
CA THR A 58 6.94 20.82 4.50
C THR A 58 5.78 21.76 4.22
N MET A 59 5.97 22.84 3.47
CA MET A 59 4.84 23.72 3.09
C MET A 59 3.95 23.09 2.02
N PHE A 60 4.39 21.97 1.43
CA PHE A 60 3.78 21.37 0.27
C PHE A 60 3.43 19.87 0.42
N GLY A 61 3.09 19.38 1.63
CA GLY A 61 2.79 17.95 1.89
C GLY A 61 1.93 17.23 0.82
N PRO A 62 0.81 17.81 0.37
CA PRO A 62 0.02 17.27 -0.74
C PRO A 62 0.77 17.13 -2.06
N TRP A 63 1.56 18.14 -2.39
CA TRP A 63 2.29 18.18 -3.64
C TRP A 63 3.49 17.22 -3.64
N LEU A 64 4.04 16.85 -2.47
CA LEU A 64 5.04 15.78 -2.37
C LEU A 64 4.46 14.40 -2.62
N VAL A 65 3.29 14.12 -2.05
CA VAL A 65 2.59 12.85 -2.32
C VAL A 65 2.28 12.75 -3.81
N LEU A 66 1.80 13.85 -4.41
CA LEU A 66 1.54 13.91 -5.85
C LEU A 66 2.81 13.74 -6.69
N ALA A 67 3.91 14.41 -6.33
CA ALA A 67 5.19 14.30 -7.03
C ALA A 67 5.74 12.87 -6.95
N GLY A 68 5.74 12.26 -5.76
CA GLY A 68 6.13 10.86 -5.59
C GLY A 68 5.23 9.92 -6.39
N PHE A 69 3.92 10.16 -6.44
CA PHE A 69 2.97 9.39 -7.24
C PHE A 69 3.25 9.49 -8.74
N VAL A 70 3.53 10.69 -9.26
CA VAL A 70 3.91 10.88 -10.68
C VAL A 70 5.22 10.17 -11.01
N ILE A 71 6.23 10.27 -10.14
CA ILE A 71 7.50 9.54 -10.32
C ILE A 71 7.27 8.03 -10.29
N LEU A 72 6.42 7.54 -9.39
CA LEU A 72 6.07 6.11 -9.31
C LEU A 72 5.38 5.64 -10.60
N LEU A 73 4.40 6.39 -11.11
CA LEU A 73 3.71 6.06 -12.36
C LEU A 73 4.68 6.04 -13.54
N THR A 74 5.50 7.08 -13.70
CA THR A 74 6.50 7.13 -14.79
C THR A 74 7.49 5.97 -14.70
N MET A 75 7.95 5.61 -13.50
CA MET A 75 8.79 4.45 -13.28
C MET A 75 8.06 3.13 -13.62
N MET A 76 6.79 2.96 -13.24
CA MET A 76 6.00 1.78 -13.60
C MET A 76 5.84 1.64 -15.12
N PHE A 77 5.45 2.71 -15.82
CA PHE A 77 5.31 2.70 -17.28
C PHE A 77 6.64 2.38 -17.97
N GLY A 78 7.74 3.01 -17.55
CA GLY A 78 9.05 2.78 -18.12
C GLY A 78 9.59 1.37 -17.84
N TRP A 79 9.46 0.90 -16.60
CA TRP A 79 9.93 -0.43 -16.19
C TRP A 79 9.13 -1.55 -16.87
N PHE A 80 7.80 -1.47 -16.88
CA PHE A 80 6.99 -2.45 -17.61
C PHE A 80 7.27 -2.43 -19.12
N GLY A 81 7.50 -1.25 -19.69
CA GLY A 81 7.97 -1.14 -21.08
C GLY A 81 9.26 -1.92 -21.32
N THR A 82 10.26 -1.82 -20.42
CA THR A 82 11.50 -2.59 -20.54
C THR A 82 11.29 -4.11 -20.42
N VAL A 83 10.43 -4.56 -19.50
CA VAL A 83 10.10 -5.99 -19.33
C VAL A 83 9.39 -6.54 -20.56
N ILE A 84 8.46 -5.78 -21.15
CA ILE A 84 7.76 -6.19 -22.38
C ILE A 84 8.75 -6.29 -23.54
N ALA A 85 9.63 -5.30 -23.71
CA ALA A 85 10.65 -5.33 -24.76
C ALA A 85 11.58 -6.54 -24.62
N GLU A 86 12.05 -6.85 -23.40
CA GLU A 86 12.88 -8.02 -23.12
C GLU A 86 12.16 -9.35 -23.45
N SER A 87 10.86 -9.42 -23.16
CA SER A 87 10.02 -10.57 -23.51
C SER A 87 9.90 -10.76 -25.02
N GLU A 88 9.59 -9.70 -25.76
CA GLU A 88 9.46 -9.72 -27.24
C GLU A 88 10.78 -10.06 -27.94
N HIS A 89 11.91 -9.65 -27.37
CA HIS A 89 13.24 -10.03 -27.86
C HIS A 89 13.61 -11.51 -27.60
N ARG A 90 12.67 -12.34 -27.11
CA ARG A 90 12.84 -13.79 -26.84
C ARG A 90 14.00 -14.10 -25.90
N LEU A 91 14.32 -13.17 -24.98
CA LEU A 91 15.37 -13.37 -23.99
C LEU A 91 14.92 -14.34 -22.87
N TYR A 92 13.61 -14.53 -22.71
CA TYR A 92 13.02 -15.38 -21.69
C TYR A 92 12.87 -16.83 -22.17
N ASN A 93 13.45 -17.77 -21.42
CA ASN A 93 13.28 -19.21 -21.61
C ASN A 93 12.11 -19.73 -20.74
N LYS A 94 11.62 -20.95 -20.99
CA LYS A 94 10.55 -21.64 -20.23
C LYS A 94 10.77 -21.65 -18.71
N LYS A 95 12.03 -21.64 -18.25
CA LYS A 95 12.35 -21.53 -16.81
C LYS A 95 11.97 -20.16 -16.24
N VAL A 96 12.20 -19.08 -16.99
CA VAL A 96 11.88 -17.70 -16.59
C VAL A 96 10.37 -17.48 -16.61
N ASP A 97 9.68 -18.02 -17.63
CA ASP A 97 8.21 -18.01 -17.70
C ASP A 97 7.57 -18.68 -16.47
N LEU A 98 8.09 -19.86 -16.07
CA LEU A 98 7.62 -20.54 -14.85
C LEU A 98 7.80 -19.66 -13.61
N SER A 99 8.95 -18.99 -13.46
CA SER A 99 9.20 -18.05 -12.36
C SER A 99 8.22 -16.88 -12.36
N PHE A 100 7.90 -16.29 -13.51
CA PHE A 100 6.93 -15.21 -13.61
C PHE A 100 5.53 -15.64 -13.18
N ARG A 101 5.10 -16.84 -13.59
CA ARG A 101 3.79 -17.39 -13.21
C ARG A 101 3.70 -17.67 -11.70
N TRP A 102 4.75 -18.22 -11.10
CA TRP A 102 4.83 -18.35 -9.65
C TRP A 102 4.86 -16.99 -8.95
N GLY A 103 5.62 -16.03 -9.46
CA GLY A 103 5.66 -14.67 -8.93
C GLY A 103 4.29 -14.01 -8.92
N MET A 104 3.55 -14.08 -10.03
CA MET A 104 2.19 -13.55 -10.13
C MET A 104 1.22 -14.29 -9.20
N SER A 105 1.36 -15.61 -9.07
CA SER A 105 0.52 -16.40 -8.17
C SER A 105 0.73 -16.00 -6.70
N TRP A 106 1.98 -15.81 -6.28
CA TRP A 106 2.32 -15.36 -4.94
C TRP A 106 1.89 -13.91 -4.69
N PHE A 107 1.98 -13.03 -5.69
CA PHE A 107 1.46 -11.67 -5.61
C PHE A 107 -0.06 -11.65 -5.38
N ILE A 108 -0.83 -12.36 -6.21
CA ILE A 108 -2.29 -12.48 -6.04
C ILE A 108 -2.64 -13.09 -4.68
N PHE A 109 -1.90 -14.12 -4.26
CA PHE A 109 -2.10 -14.72 -2.94
C PHE A 109 -1.90 -13.69 -1.82
N SER A 110 -0.88 -12.83 -1.92
CA SER A 110 -0.66 -11.76 -0.92
C SER A 110 -1.78 -10.72 -0.89
N GLU A 111 -2.36 -10.37 -2.04
CA GLU A 111 -3.54 -9.48 -2.13
C GLU A 111 -4.77 -10.11 -1.46
N VAL A 112 -5.02 -11.40 -1.71
CA VAL A 112 -6.14 -12.12 -1.06
C VAL A 112 -5.95 -12.14 0.47
N MET A 113 -4.73 -12.35 0.96
CA MET A 113 -4.44 -12.31 2.40
C MET A 113 -4.59 -10.90 2.99
N PHE A 114 -4.22 -9.86 2.24
CA PHE A 114 -4.45 -8.47 2.62
C PHE A 114 -5.95 -8.16 2.79
N PHE A 115 -6.79 -8.57 1.84
CA PHE A 115 -8.26 -8.49 2.02
C PHE A 115 -8.76 -9.38 3.16
N GLY A 116 -8.14 -10.55 3.34
CA GLY A 116 -8.40 -11.45 4.45
C GLY A 116 -8.20 -10.79 5.81
N ALA A 117 -7.21 -9.90 5.95
CA ALA A 117 -7.00 -9.13 7.18
C ALA A 117 -8.14 -8.14 7.45
N PHE A 118 -8.68 -7.46 6.43
CA PHE A 118 -9.84 -6.56 6.61
C PHE A 118 -11.12 -7.32 6.96
N PHE A 119 -11.41 -8.44 6.30
CA PHE A 119 -12.55 -9.28 6.65
C PHE A 119 -12.38 -9.92 8.03
N GLY A 120 -11.15 -10.31 8.38
CA GLY A 120 -10.80 -10.78 9.72
C GLY A 120 -11.02 -9.71 10.79
N ALA A 121 -10.62 -8.47 10.53
CA ALA A 121 -10.88 -7.34 11.41
C ALA A 121 -12.39 -7.08 11.56
N LEU A 122 -13.15 -7.09 10.46
CA LEU A 122 -14.62 -6.94 10.51
C LEU A 122 -15.28 -8.07 11.32
N PHE A 123 -14.86 -9.32 11.09
CA PHE A 123 -15.34 -10.48 11.83
C PHE A 123 -15.05 -10.34 13.33
N TYR A 124 -13.82 -9.99 13.68
CA TYR A 124 -13.38 -9.80 15.06
C TYR A 124 -14.19 -8.70 15.76
N VAL A 125 -14.31 -7.52 15.14
CA VAL A 125 -15.04 -6.41 15.72
C VAL A 125 -16.51 -6.78 15.93
N ARG A 126 -17.17 -7.35 14.90
CA ARG A 126 -18.60 -7.64 14.95
C ARG A 126 -18.98 -8.81 15.87
N ASN A 127 -18.24 -9.91 15.80
CA ASN A 127 -18.66 -11.16 16.45
C ASN A 127 -17.98 -11.40 17.80
N MET A 128 -16.87 -10.72 18.09
CA MET A 128 -16.15 -10.87 19.37
C MET A 128 -16.19 -9.55 20.14
N SER A 129 -15.62 -8.47 19.59
CA SER A 129 -15.45 -7.22 20.33
C SER A 129 -16.77 -6.55 20.76
N VAL A 130 -17.76 -6.45 19.88
CA VAL A 130 -19.05 -5.78 20.21
C VAL A 130 -19.85 -6.54 21.28
N PRO A 131 -20.02 -7.87 21.18
CA PRO A 131 -20.63 -8.65 22.26
C PRO A 131 -19.88 -8.56 23.59
N ASP A 132 -18.55 -8.65 23.58
CA ASP A 132 -17.73 -8.61 24.80
C ASP A 132 -17.89 -7.27 25.53
N LEU A 133 -17.96 -6.16 24.78
CA LEU A 133 -18.23 -4.82 25.34
C LEU A 133 -19.62 -4.67 25.95
N GLY A 134 -20.60 -5.48 25.54
CA GLY A 134 -21.94 -5.54 26.15
C GLY A 134 -22.05 -6.52 27.32
N GLY A 135 -20.98 -7.27 27.61
CA GLY A 135 -20.91 -8.27 28.67
C GLY A 135 -20.99 -7.68 30.07
N LEU A 136 -21.25 -8.53 31.06
CA LEU A 136 -21.39 -8.12 32.47
C LEU A 136 -20.12 -7.45 33.02
N ASP A 137 -18.94 -7.92 32.62
CA ASP A 137 -17.65 -7.38 33.07
C ASP A 137 -17.41 -5.97 32.52
N ALA A 138 -17.79 -5.72 31.26
CA ALA A 138 -17.62 -4.42 30.60
C ALA A 138 -18.65 -3.37 31.06
N LYS A 139 -19.82 -3.78 31.56
CA LYS A 139 -20.85 -2.88 32.10
C LYS A 139 -20.38 -2.06 33.31
N LEU A 140 -19.36 -2.53 34.04
CA LEU A 140 -18.76 -1.75 35.13
C LEU A 140 -18.08 -0.48 34.60
N LEU A 141 -17.48 -0.55 33.40
CA LEU A 141 -16.80 0.58 32.75
C LEU A 141 -17.76 1.39 31.88
N TRP A 142 -18.67 0.71 31.17
CA TRP A 142 -19.60 1.33 30.21
C TRP A 142 -21.04 0.86 30.44
N PRO A 143 -21.71 1.38 31.48
CA PRO A 143 -23.05 0.90 31.87
C PRO A 143 -24.14 1.18 30.84
N ASP A 144 -24.00 2.27 30.07
CA ASP A 144 -24.98 2.71 29.07
C ASP A 144 -24.73 2.14 27.67
N TYR A 145 -23.69 1.31 27.50
CA TYR A 145 -23.36 0.77 26.18
C TYR A 145 -24.33 -0.34 25.76
N ILE A 146 -24.92 -0.16 24.58
CA ILE A 146 -25.81 -1.14 23.96
C ILE A 146 -25.02 -1.86 22.86
N PRO A 147 -24.86 -3.20 22.92
CA PRO A 147 -24.17 -3.97 21.90
C PRO A 147 -25.05 -4.09 20.65
N ALA A 148 -25.02 -3.06 19.81
CA ALA A 148 -25.69 -3.00 18.51
C ALA A 148 -24.65 -2.91 17.38
N TRP A 149 -25.03 -3.32 16.17
CA TRP A 149 -24.21 -3.20 14.99
C TRP A 149 -24.98 -2.45 13.90
N PRO A 150 -24.40 -1.42 13.23
CA PRO A 150 -23.08 -0.83 13.47
C PRO A 150 -23.03 0.04 14.75
N THR A 151 -21.84 0.26 15.29
CA THR A 151 -21.61 1.03 16.53
C THR A 151 -20.35 1.88 16.44
N ASN A 152 -20.38 3.07 17.04
CA ASN A 152 -19.21 3.95 17.21
C ASN A 152 -18.35 3.56 18.44
N GLY A 153 -18.68 2.44 19.09
CA GLY A 153 -18.05 2.00 20.32
C GLY A 153 -18.59 2.69 21.57
N PRO A 154 -18.06 2.37 22.75
CA PRO A 154 -18.62 2.80 24.03
C PRO A 154 -18.25 4.23 24.44
N TYR A 155 -17.30 4.87 23.76
CA TYR A 155 -16.83 6.23 24.07
C TYR A 155 -17.61 7.34 23.36
N SER A 156 -18.08 7.09 22.13
CA SER A 156 -18.87 8.06 21.37
C SER A 156 -20.35 7.82 21.60
N LYS A 157 -21.07 8.85 22.05
CA LYS A 157 -22.53 8.84 22.22
C LYS A 157 -23.27 9.24 20.95
N ASP A 158 -22.53 9.63 19.91
CA ASP A 158 -23.11 10.05 18.65
C ASP A 158 -23.61 8.83 17.86
N PRO A 159 -24.77 8.94 17.19
CA PRO A 159 -25.25 7.87 16.34
C PRO A 159 -24.23 7.57 15.23
N PHE A 160 -24.12 6.29 14.86
CA PHE A 160 -23.24 5.87 13.78
C PHE A 160 -23.61 6.59 12.48
N THR A 161 -22.68 7.38 11.93
CA THR A 161 -22.83 8.02 10.64
C THR A 161 -22.04 7.22 9.60
N PRO A 162 -22.69 6.66 8.57
CA PRO A 162 -21.97 5.99 7.50
C PRO A 162 -21.08 7.00 6.77
N MET A 163 -19.85 6.59 6.45
CA MET A 163 -18.92 7.42 5.70
C MET A 163 -19.49 7.74 4.31
N SER A 164 -19.45 9.01 3.91
CA SER A 164 -19.83 9.45 2.56
C SER A 164 -18.87 8.86 1.52
N ALA A 165 -19.36 8.66 0.29
CA ALA A 165 -18.56 8.15 -0.84
C ALA A 165 -17.33 9.03 -1.18
N ILE A 166 -17.34 10.30 -0.76
CA ILE A 166 -16.28 11.27 -1.01
C ILE A 166 -15.24 11.32 0.14
N GLY A 167 -15.42 10.54 1.21
CA GLY A 167 -14.52 10.50 2.36
C GLY A 167 -14.86 11.53 3.45
N ILE A 168 -14.01 11.61 4.47
CA ILE A 168 -14.17 12.48 5.64
C ILE A 168 -13.93 13.94 5.20
N PRO A 169 -14.79 14.92 5.57
CA PRO A 169 -14.54 16.34 5.30
C PRO A 169 -13.29 16.87 6.02
#